data_AF-A0A9E2ZSV9-F1
#
_entry.id   AF-A0A9E2ZSV9-F1
#
_cell.length_a   1.000
_cell.length_b   1.000
_cell.length_c   1.000
_cell.angle_alpha   90.00
_cell.angle_beta   90.00
_cell.angle_gamma   90.00
#
_symmetry.space_group_name_H-M   'P 1'
#
loop_
_entity.id
_entity.type
_entity.pdbx_description
1 polymer ?
#
loop_
_entity_poly.entity_id
_entity_poly.type
_entity_poly.pdbx_seq_one_letter_code
_entity_poly.pdbx_strand_id
1 'polypeptide(L)'
;MNRAVRDPVVAGLAAAAAARAAYVTLTRRPPGGPKAWWRGNHRGEPVTLLEGPAVAAGAIVGVLAQAALAQHRRRAAAMAAAGAGAAAFGGYDDLAGSGDRRGFRGHLGALRHGEVTTGVVKLGGIGVTGLVSAAIAGGPAADIVINAGLVAGGANLLNLFDLRPGRAIKVALAAGVPGAPVTAAPLAAALALLPEDLGERAMLGDAGANALGAMLGAAAGSLPRPARIALLSGIAALTAASEKVSFTKVIERTPALRRLDMLGRRPPADRE
;
A
#
# COMPACT_ATOMS: atom_id res chain seq x y z
N MET A 1 30.23 5.86 -8.54
CA MET A 1 28.98 5.06 -8.41
C MET A 1 28.26 5.04 -9.76
N ASN A 2 27.91 3.85 -10.28
CA ASN A 2 27.20 3.71 -11.56
C ASN A 2 25.81 4.37 -11.50
N ARG A 3 25.31 4.98 -12.60
CA ARG A 3 23.96 5.62 -12.66
C ARG A 3 22.85 4.65 -12.25
N ALA A 4 22.98 3.38 -12.64
CA ALA A 4 22.07 2.30 -12.25
C ALA A 4 21.89 2.14 -10.73
N VAL A 5 22.87 2.57 -9.93
CA VAL A 5 22.83 2.54 -8.46
C VAL A 5 22.54 3.93 -7.88
N ARG A 6 23.04 5.00 -8.51
CA ARG A 6 22.85 6.37 -8.02
C ARG A 6 21.41 6.86 -8.11
N ASP A 7 20.75 6.63 -9.24
CA ASP A 7 19.43 7.21 -9.48
C ASP A 7 18.35 6.63 -8.54
N PRO A 8 18.32 5.30 -8.26
CA PRO A 8 17.41 4.72 -7.27
C PRO A 8 17.67 5.21 -5.85
N VAL A 9 18.95 5.44 -5.48
CA VAL A 9 19.31 5.99 -4.16
C VAL A 9 18.83 7.43 -4.02
N VAL A 10 19.05 8.27 -5.02
CA VAL A 10 18.57 9.67 -5.02
C VAL A 10 17.04 9.71 -4.97
N ALA A 11 16.36 8.88 -5.76
CA ALA A 11 14.90 8.77 -5.74
C ALA A 11 14.37 8.29 -4.37
N GLY A 12 15.05 7.31 -3.76
CA GLY A 12 14.71 6.83 -2.41
C GLY A 12 14.88 7.91 -1.35
N LEU A 13 15.99 8.66 -1.38
CA LEU A 13 16.21 9.78 -0.46
C LEU A 13 15.17 10.90 -0.64
N ALA A 14 14.85 11.24 -1.89
CA ALA A 14 13.80 12.21 -2.19
C ALA A 14 12.42 11.74 -1.67
N ALA A 15 12.10 10.46 -1.87
CA ALA A 15 10.86 9.86 -1.37
C ALA A 15 10.78 9.90 0.16
N ALA A 16 11.86 9.50 0.85
CA ALA A 16 11.93 9.50 2.30
C ALA A 16 11.80 10.91 2.89
N ALA A 17 12.53 11.88 2.32
CA ALA A 17 12.46 13.27 2.74
C ALA A 17 11.07 13.87 2.52
N ALA A 18 10.45 13.61 1.36
CA ALA A 18 9.11 14.06 1.04
C ALA A 18 8.06 13.42 1.95
N ALA A 19 8.15 12.12 2.23
CA ALA A 19 7.26 11.43 3.17
C ALA A 19 7.36 12.02 4.58
N ARG A 20 8.58 12.28 5.06
CA ARG A 20 8.83 12.92 6.36
C ARG A 20 8.27 14.34 6.42
N ALA A 21 8.53 15.15 5.41
CA ALA A 21 8.00 16.52 5.32
C ALA A 21 6.47 16.54 5.27
N ALA A 22 5.86 15.63 4.48
CA ALA A 22 4.42 15.48 4.40
C ALA A 22 3.82 15.07 5.75
N TYR A 23 4.41 14.06 6.42
CA TYR A 23 3.94 13.60 7.73
C TYR A 23 3.98 14.70 8.78
N VAL A 24 5.08 15.46 8.88
CA VAL A 24 5.20 16.60 9.79
C VAL A 24 4.16 17.67 9.48
N THR A 25 3.98 18.00 8.20
CA THR A 25 3.03 19.04 7.77
C THR A 25 1.59 18.64 8.08
N LEU A 26 1.21 17.41 7.72
CA LEU A 26 -0.11 16.85 7.96
C LEU A 26 -0.40 16.72 9.47
N THR A 27 0.58 16.32 10.28
CA THR A 27 0.40 16.22 11.73
C THR A 27 0.21 17.60 12.38
N ARG A 28 0.88 18.63 11.86
CA ARG A 28 0.70 20.02 12.33
C ARG A 28 -0.63 20.62 11.91
N ARG A 29 -1.12 20.25 10.72
CA ARG A 29 -2.36 20.79 10.13
C ARG A 29 -3.17 19.65 9.48
N PRO A 30 -3.80 18.79 10.30
CA PRO A 30 -4.56 17.64 9.80
C PRO A 30 -5.78 18.13 9.00
N PRO A 31 -5.92 17.73 7.72
CA PRO A 31 -7.09 18.08 6.91
C PRO A 31 -8.38 17.57 7.58
N GLY A 32 -9.38 18.43 7.77
CA GLY A 32 -10.61 18.04 8.49
C GLY A 32 -10.44 17.86 10.01
N GLY A 33 -9.28 18.23 10.56
CA GLY A 33 -8.98 18.18 11.99
C GLY A 33 -8.43 16.82 12.46
N PRO A 34 -7.85 16.76 13.67
CA PRO A 34 -7.15 15.56 14.16
C PRO A 34 -8.07 14.35 14.33
N LYS A 35 -9.32 14.56 14.76
CA LYS A 35 -10.30 13.49 14.97
C LYS A 35 -10.63 12.69 13.72
N ALA A 36 -10.59 13.34 12.54
CA ALA A 36 -10.87 12.68 11.26
C ALA A 36 -9.87 11.55 10.97
N TRP A 37 -8.65 11.66 11.50
CA TRP A 37 -7.54 10.73 11.23
C TRP A 37 -7.24 9.80 12.39
N TRP A 38 -8.03 9.82 13.47
CA TRP A 38 -7.83 8.95 14.61
C TRP A 38 -8.52 7.60 14.42
N ARG A 39 -7.79 6.52 14.68
CA ARG A 39 -8.36 5.17 14.75
C ARG A 39 -7.80 4.43 15.95
N GLY A 40 -8.59 3.53 16.52
CA GLY A 40 -8.11 2.59 17.52
C GLY A 40 -7.23 1.53 16.86
N ASN A 41 -6.05 1.30 17.40
CA ASN A 41 -5.19 0.22 16.96
C ASN A 41 -5.65 -1.14 17.51
N HIS A 42 -4.91 -2.20 17.22
CA HIS A 42 -5.21 -3.55 17.70
C HIS A 42 -5.23 -3.74 19.24
N ARG A 43 -4.72 -2.76 20.01
CA ARG A 43 -4.76 -2.70 21.48
C ARG A 43 -5.85 -1.74 22.00
N GLY A 44 -6.60 -1.09 21.11
CA GLY A 44 -7.56 -0.05 21.46
C GLY A 44 -6.91 1.32 21.72
N GLU A 45 -5.60 1.46 21.55
CA GLU A 45 -4.90 2.74 21.71
C GLU A 45 -5.07 3.61 20.44
N PRO A 46 -5.21 4.94 20.57
CA PRO A 46 -5.38 5.82 19.42
C PRO A 46 -4.10 5.93 18.60
N VAL A 47 -4.23 5.79 17.27
CA VAL A 47 -3.19 6.03 16.27
C VAL A 47 -3.70 7.01 15.21
N THR A 48 -2.78 7.71 14.54
CA THR A 48 -3.13 8.54 13.37
C THR A 48 -2.97 7.79 12.05
N LEU A 49 -3.90 7.99 11.12
CA LEU A 49 -3.81 7.50 9.74
C LEU A 49 -3.04 8.45 8.79
N LEU A 50 -2.46 9.54 9.29
CA LEU A 50 -1.75 10.53 8.47
C LEU A 50 -0.43 10.01 7.87
N GLU A 51 0.07 8.87 8.36
CA GLU A 51 1.18 8.17 7.73
C GLU A 51 0.84 7.74 6.30
N GLY A 52 -0.38 7.27 6.04
CA GLY A 52 -0.79 6.82 4.71
C GLY A 52 -0.64 7.86 3.60
N PRO A 53 -1.32 9.01 3.71
CA PRO A 53 -1.17 10.11 2.75
C PRO A 53 0.27 10.62 2.64
N ALA A 54 1.03 10.62 3.75
CA ALA A 54 2.42 11.04 3.75
C ALA A 54 3.33 10.07 2.96
N VAL A 55 3.19 8.76 3.18
CA VAL A 55 3.91 7.74 2.40
C VAL A 55 3.53 7.80 0.93
N ALA A 56 2.23 7.91 0.60
CA ALA A 56 1.78 8.02 -0.78
C ALA A 56 2.37 9.26 -1.49
N ALA A 57 2.32 10.42 -0.85
CA ALA A 57 2.91 11.65 -1.39
C ALA A 57 4.42 11.52 -1.59
N GLY A 58 5.15 11.00 -0.60
CA GLY A 58 6.60 10.79 -0.71
C GLY A 58 6.97 9.80 -1.82
N ALA A 59 6.25 8.68 -1.91
CA ALA A 59 6.45 7.67 -2.94
C ALA A 59 6.25 8.25 -4.35
N ILE A 60 5.17 9.02 -4.57
CA ILE A 60 4.89 9.68 -5.85
C ILE A 60 6.01 10.66 -6.21
N VAL A 61 6.43 11.52 -5.27
CA VAL A 61 7.53 12.47 -5.49
C VAL A 61 8.82 11.75 -5.89
N GLY A 62 9.19 10.68 -5.18
CA GLY A 62 10.39 9.92 -5.51
C GLY A 62 10.33 9.23 -6.87
N VAL A 63 9.18 8.66 -7.24
CA VAL A 63 8.99 8.05 -8.56
C VAL A 63 9.08 9.09 -9.68
N LEU A 64 8.49 10.27 -9.50
CA LEU A 64 8.58 11.36 -10.48
C LEU A 64 10.00 11.92 -10.57
N ALA A 65 10.71 12.04 -9.44
CA ALA A 65 12.12 12.42 -9.43
C ALA A 65 12.99 11.41 -10.18
N GLN A 66 12.75 10.11 -9.98
CA GLN A 66 13.42 9.05 -10.74
C GLN A 66 13.16 9.14 -12.24
N ALA A 67 11.92 9.49 -12.64
CA ALA A 67 11.53 9.68 -14.03
C ALA A 67 12.20 10.89 -14.70
N ALA A 68 12.53 11.92 -13.92
CA ALA A 68 13.29 13.07 -14.41
C ALA A 68 14.75 12.70 -14.67
N LEU A 69 15.30 11.76 -13.88
CA LEU A 69 16.69 11.31 -13.97
C LEU A 69 16.91 10.16 -14.98
N ALA A 70 15.87 9.37 -15.27
CA ALA A 70 15.94 8.17 -16.12
C ALA A 70 14.97 8.19 -17.32
N GLN A 71 15.20 7.33 -18.32
CA GLN A 71 14.39 7.22 -19.55
C GLN A 71 13.03 6.51 -19.35
N HIS A 72 12.58 6.26 -18.11
CA HIS A 72 11.39 5.42 -17.81
C HIS A 72 10.12 6.21 -17.48
N ARG A 73 9.88 7.34 -18.17
CA ARG A 73 8.78 8.27 -17.89
C ARG A 73 7.39 7.64 -17.88
N ARG A 74 7.07 6.76 -18.83
CA ARG A 74 5.75 6.09 -18.89
C ARG A 74 5.50 5.19 -17.68
N ARG A 75 6.52 4.41 -17.27
CA ARG A 75 6.41 3.53 -16.09
C ARG A 75 6.24 4.33 -14.82
N ALA A 76 6.99 5.43 -14.67
CA ALA A 76 6.83 6.33 -13.54
C ALA A 76 5.46 6.99 -13.51
N ALA A 77 4.93 7.42 -14.67
CA ALA A 77 3.57 7.95 -14.76
C ALA A 77 2.52 6.90 -14.37
N ALA A 78 2.67 5.65 -14.81
CA ALA A 78 1.78 4.55 -14.42
C ALA A 78 1.83 4.28 -12.91
N MET A 79 3.03 4.28 -12.30
CA MET A 79 3.19 4.11 -10.85
C MET A 79 2.64 5.30 -10.06
N ALA A 80 2.87 6.54 -10.52
CA ALA A 80 2.32 7.73 -9.89
C ALA A 80 0.79 7.75 -9.95
N ALA A 81 0.20 7.38 -11.09
CA ALA A 81 -1.25 7.24 -11.24
C ALA A 81 -1.82 6.14 -10.32
N ALA A 82 -1.13 4.99 -10.24
CA ALA A 82 -1.49 3.89 -9.35
C ALA A 82 -1.49 4.34 -7.88
N GLY A 83 -0.40 4.96 -7.43
CA GLY A 83 -0.26 5.46 -6.06
C GLY A 83 -1.28 6.54 -5.72
N ALA A 84 -1.46 7.53 -6.61
CA ALA A 84 -2.40 8.63 -6.38
C ALA A 84 -3.86 8.15 -6.33
N GLY A 85 -4.28 7.32 -7.30
CA GLY A 85 -5.65 6.80 -7.34
C GLY A 85 -5.95 5.91 -6.14
N ALA A 86 -5.05 4.99 -5.82
CA ALA A 86 -5.23 4.08 -4.68
C ALA A 86 -5.19 4.82 -3.34
N ALA A 87 -4.32 5.82 -3.18
CA ALA A 87 -4.31 6.68 -2.00
C ALA A 87 -5.61 7.48 -1.85
N ALA A 88 -6.16 8.00 -2.95
CA ALA A 88 -7.40 8.77 -2.92
C ALA A 88 -8.60 7.90 -2.50
N PHE A 89 -8.77 6.73 -3.12
CA PHE A 89 -9.87 5.83 -2.77
C PHE A 89 -9.69 5.16 -1.40
N GLY A 90 -8.45 4.83 -1.02
CA GLY A 90 -8.12 4.33 0.30
C GLY A 90 -8.37 5.39 1.38
N GLY A 91 -7.90 6.61 1.16
CA GLY A 91 -8.10 7.73 2.09
C GLY A 91 -9.57 8.15 2.22
N TYR A 92 -10.35 8.03 1.14
CA TYR A 92 -11.80 8.20 1.23
C TYR A 92 -12.43 7.16 2.16
N ASP A 93 -12.05 5.89 2.06
CA ASP A 93 -12.54 4.84 2.96
C ASP A 93 -12.06 5.04 4.40
N ASP A 94 -10.80 5.46 4.58
CA ASP A 94 -10.26 5.82 5.90
C ASP A 94 -11.09 6.92 6.56
N LEU A 95 -11.56 7.93 5.81
CA LEU A 95 -12.27 9.09 6.36
C LEU A 95 -13.78 8.87 6.49
N ALA A 96 -14.40 8.21 5.52
CA ALA A 96 -15.85 8.06 5.43
C ALA A 96 -16.37 6.69 5.92
N GLY A 97 -15.50 5.70 6.12
CA GLY A 97 -15.89 4.36 6.53
C GLY A 97 -16.32 4.28 7.99
N SER A 98 -17.45 3.62 8.26
CA SER A 98 -18.00 3.42 9.61
C SER A 98 -17.45 2.19 10.34
N GLY A 99 -16.74 1.29 9.63
CA GLY A 99 -16.15 0.06 10.20
C GLY A 99 -17.12 -1.12 10.41
N ASP A 100 -18.41 -0.93 10.17
CA ASP A 100 -19.47 -1.91 10.48
C ASP A 100 -19.49 -3.14 9.56
N ARG A 101 -18.91 -3.02 8.36
CA ARG A 101 -18.88 -4.08 7.36
C ARG A 101 -17.46 -4.29 6.87
N ARG A 102 -16.98 -5.53 6.90
CA ARG A 102 -15.63 -5.92 6.50
C ARG A 102 -15.67 -7.09 5.50
N GLY A 103 -14.66 -7.14 4.64
CA GLY A 103 -14.47 -8.22 3.67
C GLY A 103 -15.35 -8.12 2.42
N PHE A 104 -14.98 -8.86 1.37
CA PHE A 104 -15.68 -8.81 0.09
C PHE A 104 -17.15 -9.21 0.20
N ARG A 105 -17.44 -10.25 0.99
CA ARG A 105 -18.82 -10.71 1.23
C ARG A 105 -19.70 -9.63 1.87
N GLY A 106 -19.16 -8.87 2.81
CA GLY A 106 -19.91 -7.80 3.50
C GLY A 106 -20.29 -6.67 2.57
N HIS A 107 -19.34 -6.19 1.77
CA HIS A 107 -19.54 -5.08 0.84
C HIS A 107 -20.37 -5.48 -0.40
N LEU A 108 -20.12 -6.64 -1.00
CA LEU A 108 -20.92 -7.15 -2.12
C LEU A 108 -22.31 -7.57 -1.67
N GLY A 109 -22.46 -8.08 -0.45
CA GLY A 109 -23.75 -8.33 0.18
C GLY A 109 -24.56 -7.05 0.33
N ALA A 110 -23.95 -5.97 0.83
CA ALA A 110 -24.57 -4.64 0.91
C ALA A 110 -25.05 -4.15 -0.46
N LEU A 111 -24.18 -4.28 -1.47
CA LEU A 111 -24.47 -3.84 -2.83
C LEU A 111 -25.67 -4.59 -3.44
N ARG A 112 -25.81 -5.89 -3.14
CA ARG A 112 -26.98 -6.68 -3.56
C ARG A 112 -28.30 -6.19 -2.96
N HIS A 113 -28.25 -5.48 -1.84
CA HIS A 113 -29.40 -4.84 -1.20
C HIS A 113 -29.52 -3.34 -1.57
N GLY A 114 -28.76 -2.87 -2.56
CA GLY A 114 -28.80 -1.48 -3.04
C GLY A 114 -27.93 -0.52 -2.23
N GLU A 115 -27.16 -1.00 -1.24
CA GLU A 115 -26.33 -0.15 -0.38
C GLU A 115 -24.90 -0.02 -0.91
N VAL A 116 -24.53 1.19 -1.34
CA VAL A 116 -23.18 1.51 -1.80
C VAL A 116 -22.33 1.92 -0.60
N THR A 117 -21.56 0.96 -0.07
CA THR A 117 -20.60 1.23 1.02
C THR A 117 -19.32 1.89 0.49
N THR A 118 -18.59 2.59 1.36
CA THR A 118 -17.27 3.15 1.05
C THR A 118 -16.30 2.07 0.56
N GLY A 119 -16.39 0.85 1.10
CA GLY A 119 -15.61 -0.30 0.63
C GLY A 119 -15.91 -0.72 -0.81
N VAL A 120 -17.15 -0.60 -1.29
CA VAL A 120 -17.50 -0.82 -2.71
C VAL A 120 -16.90 0.26 -3.59
N VAL A 121 -17.01 1.53 -3.17
CA VAL A 121 -16.43 2.67 -3.89
C VAL A 121 -14.91 2.50 -4.00
N LYS A 122 -14.25 2.12 -2.90
CA LYS A 122 -12.82 1.83 -2.86
C LYS A 122 -12.44 0.69 -3.81
N LEU A 123 -13.16 -0.43 -3.76
CA LEU A 123 -12.88 -1.58 -4.62
C LEU A 123 -13.00 -1.22 -6.11
N GLY A 124 -14.10 -0.56 -6.49
CA GLY A 124 -14.31 -0.11 -7.88
C GLY A 124 -13.28 0.92 -8.31
N GLY A 125 -13.00 1.90 -7.45
CA GLY A 125 -12.04 2.97 -7.70
C GLY A 125 -10.60 2.49 -7.85
N ILE A 126 -10.16 1.56 -7.01
CA ILE A 126 -8.85 0.90 -7.13
C ILE A 126 -8.81 0.03 -8.40
N GLY A 127 -9.90 -0.64 -8.77
CA GLY A 127 -10.00 -1.37 -10.03
C GLY A 127 -9.81 -0.47 -11.26
N VAL A 128 -10.49 0.67 -11.30
CA VAL A 128 -10.33 1.68 -12.35
C VAL A 128 -8.92 2.27 -12.34
N THR A 129 -8.37 2.56 -11.15
CA THR A 129 -6.99 3.02 -10.98
C THR A 129 -6.00 2.03 -11.59
N GLY A 130 -6.21 0.73 -11.39
CA GLY A 130 -5.40 -0.33 -12.00
C GLY A 130 -5.46 -0.31 -13.52
N LEU A 131 -6.66 -0.18 -14.10
CA LEU A 131 -6.84 -0.08 -15.55
C LEU A 131 -6.16 1.16 -16.13
N VAL A 132 -6.32 2.32 -15.51
CA VAL A 132 -5.69 3.57 -15.94
C VAL A 132 -4.17 3.46 -15.88
N SER A 133 -3.63 2.96 -14.76
CA SER A 133 -2.18 2.74 -14.60
C SER A 133 -1.64 1.80 -15.68
N ALA A 134 -2.31 0.66 -15.91
CA ALA A 134 -1.91 -0.31 -16.91
C ALA A 134 -2.00 0.24 -18.35
N ALA A 135 -3.03 1.04 -18.65
CA ALA A 135 -3.19 1.70 -19.94
C ALA A 135 -2.08 2.74 -20.20
N ILE A 136 -1.68 3.50 -19.17
CA ILE A 136 -0.53 4.44 -19.25
C ILE A 136 0.77 3.69 -19.55
N ALA A 137 0.98 2.52 -18.94
CA ALA A 137 2.14 1.68 -19.20
C ALA A 137 2.15 1.13 -20.64
N GLY A 138 0.96 0.82 -21.18
CA GLY A 138 0.74 0.35 -22.54
C GLY A 138 1.08 -1.13 -22.75
N GLY A 139 0.87 -1.61 -23.98
CA GLY A 139 1.10 -3.00 -24.38
C GLY A 139 -0.16 -3.68 -24.93
N PRO A 140 -0.10 -4.98 -25.25
CA PRO A 140 -1.24 -5.74 -25.71
C PRO A 140 -2.39 -5.76 -24.69
N ALA A 141 -3.64 -5.88 -25.13
CA ALA A 141 -4.82 -5.84 -24.26
C ALA A 141 -4.74 -6.86 -23.09
N ALA A 142 -4.25 -8.07 -23.35
CA ALA A 142 -4.07 -9.07 -22.31
C ALA A 142 -3.07 -8.63 -21.21
N ASP A 143 -2.01 -7.91 -21.59
CA ASP A 143 -1.02 -7.41 -20.65
C ASP A 143 -1.58 -6.24 -19.83
N ILE A 144 -2.44 -5.40 -20.42
CA ILE A 144 -3.17 -4.35 -19.70
C ILE A 144 -4.06 -4.98 -18.62
N VAL A 145 -4.81 -6.03 -18.96
CA VAL A 145 -5.67 -6.74 -17.98
C VAL A 145 -4.84 -7.35 -16.86
N ILE A 146 -3.75 -8.04 -17.17
CA ILE A 146 -2.85 -8.63 -16.17
C ILE A 146 -2.26 -7.54 -15.26
N ASN A 147 -1.75 -6.46 -15.84
CA ASN A 147 -1.14 -5.36 -15.09
C ASN A 147 -2.18 -4.61 -14.22
N ALA A 148 -3.39 -4.41 -14.71
CA ALA A 148 -4.48 -3.82 -13.93
C ALA A 148 -4.83 -4.70 -12.72
N GLY A 149 -4.90 -6.03 -12.93
CA GLY A 149 -5.09 -6.99 -11.85
C GLY A 149 -3.95 -6.97 -10.83
N LEU A 150 -2.69 -6.82 -11.27
CA LEU A 150 -1.54 -6.68 -10.37
C LEU A 150 -1.59 -5.40 -9.54
N VAL A 151 -1.99 -4.27 -10.12
CA VAL A 151 -2.15 -3.00 -9.40
C VAL A 151 -3.26 -3.10 -8.36
N ALA A 152 -4.46 -3.51 -8.77
CA ALA A 152 -5.61 -3.59 -7.86
C ALA A 152 -5.43 -4.70 -6.81
N GLY A 153 -4.92 -5.85 -7.21
CA GLY A 153 -4.63 -6.97 -6.32
C GLY A 153 -3.48 -6.67 -5.36
N GLY A 154 -2.44 -5.97 -5.81
CA GLY A 154 -1.34 -5.52 -4.96
C GLY A 154 -1.82 -4.55 -3.87
N ALA A 155 -2.65 -3.57 -4.24
CA ALA A 155 -3.29 -2.66 -3.29
C ALA A 155 -4.08 -3.42 -2.21
N ASN A 156 -5.00 -4.29 -2.64
CA ASN A 156 -5.80 -5.10 -1.74
C ASN A 156 -4.94 -6.01 -0.85
N LEU A 157 -3.91 -6.65 -1.40
CA LEU A 157 -3.05 -7.55 -0.65
C LEU A 157 -2.31 -6.83 0.47
N LEU A 158 -1.73 -5.66 0.20
CA LEU A 158 -1.03 -4.89 1.23
C LEU A 158 -2.00 -4.41 2.30
N ASN A 159 -3.22 -4.02 1.93
CA ASN A 159 -4.26 -3.66 2.89
C ASN A 159 -4.62 -4.83 3.83
N LEU A 160 -4.67 -6.06 3.32
CA LEU A 160 -4.91 -7.26 4.15
C LEU A 160 -3.83 -7.48 5.22
N PHE A 161 -2.62 -6.95 5.00
CA PHE A 161 -1.52 -7.02 5.96
C PHE A 161 -1.42 -5.78 6.86
N ASP A 162 -2.17 -4.71 6.61
CA ASP A 162 -2.17 -3.48 7.43
C ASP A 162 -3.08 -3.58 8.67
N LEU A 163 -2.99 -4.72 9.38
CA LEU A 163 -3.78 -5.00 10.59
C LEU A 163 -2.96 -4.94 11.88
N ARG A 164 -1.64 -4.78 11.73
CA ARG A 164 -0.67 -4.71 12.81
C ARG A 164 0.46 -3.75 12.46
N PRO A 165 0.99 -3.03 13.47
CA PRO A 165 2.12 -2.11 13.35
C PRO A 165 3.27 -2.65 12.51
N GLY A 166 3.61 -1.95 11.42
CA GLY A 166 4.74 -2.15 10.53
C GLY A 166 4.62 -3.41 9.66
N ARG A 167 3.53 -4.17 9.74
CA ARG A 167 3.40 -5.45 9.01
C ARG A 167 3.31 -5.22 7.51
N ALA A 168 2.46 -4.31 7.05
CA ALA A 168 2.32 -3.99 5.63
C ALA A 168 3.65 -3.51 5.03
N ILE A 169 4.40 -2.65 5.74
CA ILE A 169 5.72 -2.18 5.31
C ILE A 169 6.71 -3.34 5.18
N LYS A 170 6.77 -4.26 6.16
CA LYS A 170 7.64 -5.44 6.07
C LYS A 170 7.27 -6.36 4.91
N VAL A 171 5.98 -6.56 4.67
CA VAL A 171 5.50 -7.33 3.52
C VAL A 171 5.88 -6.64 2.21
N ALA A 172 5.73 -5.32 2.11
CA ALA A 172 6.17 -4.54 0.96
C ALA A 172 7.68 -4.70 0.71
N LEU A 173 8.50 -4.67 1.76
CA LEU A 173 9.96 -4.87 1.66
C LEU A 173 10.32 -6.28 1.19
N ALA A 174 9.64 -7.30 1.72
CA ALA A 174 9.84 -8.69 1.30
C ALA A 174 9.36 -8.95 -0.13
N ALA A 175 8.29 -8.26 -0.55
CA ALA A 175 7.75 -8.32 -1.91
C ALA A 175 8.52 -7.43 -2.90
N GLY A 176 9.45 -6.59 -2.42
CA GLY A 176 10.28 -5.72 -3.25
C GLY A 176 10.93 -6.53 -4.37
N VAL A 177 10.55 -6.25 -5.62
CA VAL A 177 10.97 -7.05 -6.77
C VAL A 177 12.48 -6.93 -6.93
N PRO A 178 13.25 -8.01 -6.70
CA PRO A 178 14.70 -7.96 -6.82
C PRO A 178 15.11 -7.46 -8.20
N GLY A 179 15.98 -6.46 -8.25
CA GLY A 179 16.44 -5.88 -9.52
C GLY A 179 15.45 -4.93 -10.22
N ALA A 180 14.37 -4.49 -9.55
CA ALA A 180 13.50 -3.41 -10.04
C ALA A 180 13.77 -2.11 -9.25
N PRO A 181 14.68 -1.23 -9.72
CA PRO A 181 15.07 -0.03 -8.99
C PRO A 181 13.94 0.98 -8.82
N VAL A 182 12.85 0.83 -9.56
CA VAL A 182 11.64 1.68 -9.48
C VAL A 182 10.86 1.47 -8.18
N THR A 183 11.06 0.35 -7.49
CA THR A 183 10.43 0.08 -6.18
C THR A 183 11.15 0.78 -5.03
N ALA A 184 12.37 1.32 -5.27
CA ALA A 184 13.17 1.98 -4.24
C ALA A 184 12.46 3.19 -3.62
N ALA A 185 11.80 4.02 -4.44
CA ALA A 185 11.11 5.21 -3.95
C ALA A 185 9.90 4.88 -3.05
N PRO A 186 8.92 4.03 -3.46
CA PRO A 186 7.82 3.64 -2.58
C PRO A 186 8.28 2.96 -1.28
N LEU A 187 9.28 2.06 -1.37
CA LEU A 187 9.80 1.37 -0.20
C LEU A 187 10.56 2.33 0.73
N ALA A 188 11.31 3.29 0.18
CA ALA A 188 11.99 4.30 0.98
C ALA A 188 11.02 5.27 1.68
N ALA A 189 9.92 5.66 1.03
CA ALA A 189 8.86 6.45 1.66
C ALA A 189 8.23 5.71 2.86
N ALA A 190 7.94 4.41 2.69
CA ALA A 190 7.40 3.57 3.76
C ALA A 190 8.41 3.36 4.90
N LEU A 191 9.65 2.98 4.56
CA LEU A 191 10.75 2.84 5.53
C LEU A 191 11.00 4.13 6.30
N ALA A 192 10.82 5.28 5.65
CA ALA A 192 10.99 6.55 6.29
C ALA A 192 10.05 6.68 7.48
N LEU A 193 8.79 6.23 7.43
CA LEU A 193 7.80 6.36 8.52
C LEU A 193 7.61 5.10 9.38
N LEU A 194 8.32 4.01 9.06
CA LEU A 194 8.31 2.76 9.82
C LEU A 194 8.48 2.92 11.36
N PRO A 195 9.31 3.85 11.89
CA PRO A 195 9.42 4.06 13.34
C PRO A 195 8.14 4.58 14.02
N GLU A 196 7.30 5.32 13.29
CA GLU A 196 5.99 5.79 13.77
C GLU A 196 4.97 4.65 13.77
N ASP A 197 4.98 3.85 12.71
CA ASP A 197 4.13 2.68 12.57
C ASP A 197 4.46 1.64 13.66
N LEU A 198 5.72 1.19 13.75
CA LEU A 198 6.18 0.24 14.76
C LEU A 198 6.01 0.74 16.20
N GLY A 199 6.12 2.06 16.38
CA GLY A 199 5.89 2.74 17.66
C GLY A 199 4.41 2.87 18.02
N GLU A 200 3.51 2.40 17.16
CA GLU A 200 2.05 2.51 17.31
C GLU A 200 1.61 3.96 17.53
N ARG A 201 2.25 4.91 16.83
CA ARG A 201 1.86 6.33 16.81
C ARG A 201 1.06 6.67 15.56
N ALA A 202 1.39 6.02 14.46
CA ALA A 202 0.67 6.12 13.20
C ALA A 202 0.43 4.71 12.63
N MET A 203 -0.38 4.65 11.58
CA MET A 203 -0.59 3.46 10.76
C MET A 203 -0.79 3.92 9.32
N LEU A 204 -0.36 3.10 8.36
CA LEU A 204 -0.55 3.40 6.94
C LEU A 204 -2.02 3.64 6.60
N GLY A 205 -2.93 2.85 7.16
CA GLY A 205 -4.33 2.88 6.78
C GLY A 205 -4.54 2.48 5.31
N ASP A 206 -5.78 2.59 4.88
CA ASP A 206 -6.16 2.24 3.53
C ASP A 206 -5.49 3.15 2.49
N ALA A 207 -5.27 4.44 2.80
CA ALA A 207 -4.58 5.36 1.89
C ALA A 207 -3.13 4.90 1.61
N GLY A 208 -2.38 4.55 2.65
CA GLY A 208 -0.97 4.16 2.52
C GLY A 208 -0.79 2.75 1.96
N ALA A 209 -1.51 1.78 2.52
CA ALA A 209 -1.36 0.38 2.16
C ALA A 209 -1.79 0.12 0.71
N ASN A 210 -2.93 0.69 0.29
CA ASN A 210 -3.39 0.56 -1.10
C ASN A 210 -2.44 1.27 -2.08
N ALA A 211 -1.92 2.46 -1.74
CA ALA A 211 -0.97 3.17 -2.59
C ALA A 211 0.34 2.40 -2.79
N LEU A 212 0.96 1.93 -1.69
CA LEU A 212 2.18 1.12 -1.76
C LEU A 212 1.96 -0.16 -2.58
N GLY A 213 0.89 -0.90 -2.29
CA GLY A 213 0.56 -2.12 -3.01
C GLY A 213 0.29 -1.89 -4.50
N ALA A 214 -0.43 -0.83 -4.85
CA ALA A 214 -0.69 -0.43 -6.22
C ALA A 214 0.59 -0.10 -6.99
N MET A 215 1.52 0.64 -6.36
CA MET A 215 2.80 1.01 -6.97
C MET A 215 3.71 -0.21 -7.18
N LEU A 216 3.75 -1.15 -6.22
CA LEU A 216 4.49 -2.41 -6.38
C LEU A 216 3.88 -3.29 -7.48
N GLY A 217 2.54 -3.35 -7.56
CA GLY A 217 1.82 -4.02 -8.64
C GLY A 217 2.12 -3.42 -10.02
N ALA A 218 2.17 -2.09 -10.13
CA ALA A 218 2.56 -1.40 -11.36
C ALA A 218 4.03 -1.69 -11.73
N ALA A 219 4.94 -1.73 -10.75
CA ALA A 219 6.35 -2.06 -10.97
C ALA A 219 6.54 -3.49 -11.51
N ALA A 220 5.72 -4.44 -11.03
CA ALA A 220 5.71 -5.83 -11.51
C ALA A 220 5.34 -5.95 -13.00
N GLY A 221 4.78 -4.90 -13.62
CA GLY A 221 4.56 -4.80 -15.06
C GLY A 221 5.83 -4.98 -15.92
N SER A 222 7.02 -4.82 -15.31
CA SER A 222 8.32 -5.03 -15.99
C SER A 222 8.76 -6.49 -16.03
N LEU A 223 8.06 -7.39 -15.32
CA LEU A 223 8.39 -8.81 -15.28
C LEU A 223 7.95 -9.53 -16.56
N PRO A 224 8.61 -10.65 -16.92
CA PRO A 224 8.12 -11.55 -17.96
C PRO A 224 6.67 -11.95 -17.69
N ARG A 225 5.87 -12.08 -18.75
CA ARG A 225 4.43 -12.38 -18.63
C ARG A 225 4.11 -13.61 -17.75
N PRO A 226 4.85 -14.74 -17.82
CA PRO A 226 4.62 -15.87 -16.92
C PRO A 226 4.77 -15.51 -15.44
N ALA A 227 5.77 -14.69 -15.10
CA ALA A 227 5.98 -14.24 -13.73
C ALA A 227 4.86 -13.30 -13.25
N ARG A 228 4.37 -12.41 -14.14
CA ARG A 228 3.19 -11.57 -13.86
C ARG A 228 1.94 -12.37 -13.60
N ILE A 229 1.68 -13.41 -14.41
CA ILE A 229 0.55 -14.32 -14.21
C ILE A 229 0.69 -15.07 -12.89
N ALA A 230 1.86 -15.66 -12.60
CA ALA A 230 2.11 -16.37 -11.35
C ALA A 230 1.90 -15.47 -10.13
N LEU A 231 2.41 -14.23 -10.17
CA LEU A 231 2.22 -13.25 -9.11
C LEU A 231 0.74 -12.89 -8.93
N LEU A 232 0.03 -12.60 -10.03
CA LEU A 232 -1.41 -12.29 -9.98
C LEU A 232 -2.23 -13.46 -9.42
N SER A 233 -1.93 -14.69 -9.84
CA SER A 233 -2.55 -15.91 -9.31
C SER A 233 -2.28 -16.08 -7.81
N GLY A 234 -1.05 -15.82 -7.36
CA GLY A 234 -0.70 -15.85 -5.94
C GLY A 234 -1.46 -14.81 -5.12
N ILE A 235 -1.54 -13.57 -5.63
CA ILE A 235 -2.32 -12.48 -5.01
C ILE A 235 -3.81 -12.86 -4.93
N ALA A 236 -4.37 -13.41 -6.01
CA ALA A 236 -5.77 -13.85 -6.05
C ALA A 236 -6.02 -14.99 -5.06
N ALA A 237 -5.11 -15.98 -4.97
CA ALA A 237 -5.21 -17.07 -4.02
C ALA A 237 -5.14 -16.60 -2.56
N LEU A 238 -4.21 -15.69 -2.24
CA LEU A 238 -4.12 -15.07 -0.91
C LEU A 238 -5.38 -14.26 -0.59
N THR A 239 -5.88 -13.48 -1.55
CA THR A 239 -7.13 -12.71 -1.39
C THR A 239 -8.33 -13.63 -1.13
N ALA A 240 -8.43 -14.75 -1.85
CA ALA A 240 -9.48 -15.74 -1.60
C ALA A 240 -9.32 -16.46 -0.25
N ALA A 241 -8.09 -16.71 0.17
CA ALA A 241 -7.79 -17.33 1.46
C ALA A 241 -8.13 -16.43 2.64
N SER A 242 -7.92 -15.10 2.53
CA SER A 242 -8.17 -14.15 3.62
C SER A 242 -9.64 -14.08 4.04
N GLU A 243 -10.57 -14.39 3.13
CA GLU A 243 -12.00 -14.48 3.40
C GLU A 243 -12.38 -15.64 4.36
N LYS A 244 -11.52 -16.65 4.48
CA LYS A 244 -11.74 -17.84 5.32
C LYS A 244 -10.74 -17.96 6.47
N VAL A 245 -9.54 -17.44 6.27
CA VAL A 245 -8.40 -17.64 7.17
C VAL A 245 -7.84 -16.28 7.57
N SER A 246 -7.78 -16.02 8.87
CA SER A 246 -7.11 -14.83 9.39
C SER A 246 -5.59 -14.97 9.24
N PHE A 247 -5.00 -14.15 8.37
CA PHE A 247 -3.54 -14.07 8.23
C PHE A 247 -2.84 -13.71 9.53
N THR A 248 -3.44 -12.85 10.35
CA THR A 248 -2.95 -12.56 11.70
C THR A 248 -2.83 -13.83 12.54
N LYS A 249 -3.86 -14.68 12.59
CA LYS A 249 -3.80 -15.95 13.35
C LYS A 249 -2.74 -16.90 12.78
N VAL A 250 -2.57 -16.95 11.46
CA VAL A 250 -1.55 -17.77 10.80
C VAL A 250 -0.13 -17.29 11.14
N ILE A 251 0.09 -15.98 11.14
CA ILE A 251 1.37 -15.37 11.51
C ILE A 251 1.67 -15.64 13.00
N GLU A 252 0.70 -15.42 13.88
CA GLU A 252 0.85 -15.60 15.33
C GLU A 252 1.19 -17.05 15.74
N ARG A 253 0.62 -18.06 15.04
CA ARG A 253 0.90 -19.48 15.32
C ARG A 253 2.17 -20.02 14.67
N THR A 254 2.80 -19.27 13.76
CA THR A 254 3.99 -19.73 13.01
C THR A 254 5.24 -19.04 13.56
N PRO A 255 6.14 -19.74 14.29
CA PRO A 255 7.22 -19.09 15.05
C PRO A 255 8.11 -18.14 14.24
N ALA A 256 8.52 -18.55 13.03
CA ALA A 256 9.36 -17.72 12.16
C ALA A 256 8.63 -16.45 11.70
N LEU A 257 7.37 -16.58 11.26
CA LEU A 257 6.55 -15.44 10.83
C LEU A 257 6.25 -14.50 12.00
N ARG A 258 5.93 -15.05 13.17
CA ARG A 258 5.71 -14.27 14.39
C ARG A 258 6.95 -13.48 14.77
N ARG A 259 8.15 -14.08 14.69
CA ARG A 259 9.41 -13.38 15.00
C ARG A 259 9.63 -12.19 14.07
N LEU A 260 9.40 -12.37 12.76
CA LEU A 260 9.50 -11.28 11.78
C LEU A 260 8.42 -10.21 12.01
N ASP A 261 7.18 -10.62 12.30
CA ASP A 261 6.06 -9.72 12.57
C ASP A 261 6.33 -8.88 13.82
N MET A 262 6.88 -9.46 14.89
CA MET A 262 7.20 -8.78 16.15
C MET A 262 8.48 -7.94 16.10
N LEU A 263 9.35 -8.13 15.11
CA LEU A 263 10.62 -7.39 15.01
C LEU A 263 10.37 -5.87 15.02
N GLY A 264 10.90 -5.18 16.03
CA GLY A 264 10.76 -3.73 16.20
C GLY A 264 9.39 -3.24 16.71
N ARG A 265 8.39 -4.12 16.90
CA ARG A 265 7.10 -3.75 17.49
C ARG A 265 7.22 -3.61 19.01
N ARG A 266 6.29 -2.85 19.61
CA ARG A 266 6.12 -2.82 21.07
C ARG A 266 5.87 -4.24 21.61
N PRO A 267 6.45 -4.60 22.78
CA PRO A 267 6.18 -5.88 23.43
C PRO A 267 4.67 -6.11 23.63
N PRO A 268 4.19 -7.37 23.63
CA PRO A 268 2.85 -7.67 24.11
C PRO A 268 2.64 -7.03 25.48
N ALA A 269 1.44 -6.51 25.75
CA ALA A 269 1.14 -6.06 27.10
C ALA A 269 1.24 -7.29 28.01
N ASP A 270 1.87 -7.14 29.17
CA ASP A 270 1.92 -8.19 30.16
C ASP A 270 0.48 -8.59 30.47
N ARG A 271 0.17 -9.89 30.35
CA ARG A 271 -1.12 -10.41 30.77
C ARG A 271 -1.05 -10.47 32.30
N GLU A 272 -1.70 -9.52 32.97
CA GLU A 272 -2.10 -9.69 34.37
C GLU A 272 -3.00 -10.93 34.52
#